data_AF-A0A927PJ11-F1
#
_entry.id   AF-A0A927PJ11-F1
#
_cell.length_a   1.000
_cell.length_b   1.000
_cell.length_c   1.000
_cell.angle_alpha   90.00
_cell.angle_beta   90.00
_cell.angle_gamma   90.00
#
_symmetry.space_group_name_H-M   'P 1'
#
loop_
_entity.id
_entity.type
_entity.pdbx_description
1 polymer ?
#
loop_
_entity_poly.entity_id
_entity_poly.type
_entity_poly.pdbx_seq_one_letter_code
_entity_poly.pdbx_strand_id
1 'polypeptide(L)'
;MIINSKFSSLYLGRKENWKASFDQDVCYMQRYAIREEIRIQFIGDSGGFVSKYISKSGDEVIVPVTALYLEPDIYGRVLYEIVFSVETAGLYSFMLTNEVDEVSTFFYIAQPEDLADTILLNYTHRKNEYDTIFIDEDGVDKRFNFRVEGGFYPGDRVQAVENEIFRDQRFEPFQTAAESYEISALTIGTKRGVPQWVGNKINSIFKLSDILIDGIETTRNESAIPELIKLGTYYPLYVFKMNVEQPDEDRIYSGTSNRIHINAFNNKFN
;
A
#
# COMPACT_ATOMS: atom_id res chain seq x y z
N MET A 1 -4.59 24.71 9.62
CA MET A 1 -4.40 23.34 10.17
C MET A 1 -4.07 22.38 9.03
N ILE A 2 -3.02 21.58 9.15
CA ILE A 2 -2.62 20.60 8.13
C ILE A 2 -3.28 19.24 8.44
N ILE A 3 -3.96 18.66 7.47
CA ILE A 3 -4.57 17.33 7.55
C ILE A 3 -3.92 16.45 6.49
N ASN A 4 -3.04 15.54 6.91
CA ASN A 4 -2.36 14.63 5.99
C ASN A 4 -3.31 13.53 5.51
N SER A 5 -3.29 13.24 4.21
CA SER A 5 -3.97 12.07 3.65
C SER A 5 -3.48 10.79 4.33
N LYS A 6 -4.42 9.88 4.60
CA LYS A 6 -4.10 8.55 5.13
C LYS A 6 -3.28 7.72 4.14
N PHE A 7 -3.29 8.10 2.86
CA PHE A 7 -2.69 7.40 1.73
C PHE A 7 -1.32 7.96 1.33
N SER A 8 -0.88 9.08 1.89
CA SER A 8 0.49 9.59 1.69
C SER A 8 1.55 8.54 1.98
N SER A 9 2.59 8.47 1.15
CA SER A 9 3.73 7.55 1.28
C SER A 9 4.48 7.74 2.59
N LEU A 10 4.57 8.99 3.07
CA LEU A 10 5.19 9.39 4.32
C LEU A 10 4.17 10.12 5.20
N TYR A 11 4.17 9.78 6.50
CA TYR A 11 3.36 10.50 7.47
C TYR A 11 4.08 11.75 7.99
N LEU A 12 3.31 12.84 8.06
CA LEU A 12 3.70 14.10 8.70
C LEU A 12 3.11 14.13 10.10
N GLY A 13 3.90 14.63 11.06
CA GLY A 13 3.51 14.75 12.46
C GLY A 13 4.05 13.64 13.37
N ARG A 14 4.15 13.97 14.66
CA ARG A 14 4.62 13.06 15.71
C ARG A 14 3.56 11.99 16.00
N LYS A 15 3.71 10.78 15.44
CA LYS A 15 3.02 9.59 15.96
C LYS A 15 3.68 9.09 17.26
N GLU A 16 4.02 9.98 18.20
CA GLU A 16 4.66 9.58 19.47
C GLU A 16 3.74 8.70 20.37
N ASN A 17 2.47 8.52 19.98
CA ASN A 17 1.47 7.75 20.75
C ASN A 17 1.17 6.33 20.23
N TRP A 18 2.07 5.70 19.44
CA TRP A 18 1.88 4.27 19.10
C TRP A 18 2.43 3.31 20.16
N LYS A 19 3.10 3.84 21.19
CA LYS A 19 3.74 3.09 22.28
C LYS A 19 3.20 3.57 23.62
N ALA A 20 2.91 2.65 24.55
CA ALA A 20 2.56 3.01 25.92
C ALA A 20 3.80 3.44 26.72
N SER A 21 3.63 4.27 27.74
CA SER A 21 4.74 4.78 28.57
C SER A 21 5.55 3.68 29.27
N PHE A 22 4.95 2.50 29.48
CA PHE A 22 5.57 1.34 30.12
C PHE A 22 6.08 0.27 29.13
N ASP A 23 5.92 0.48 27.81
CA ASP A 23 6.41 -0.47 26.81
C ASP A 23 7.94 -0.36 26.64
N GLN A 24 8.55 -1.43 26.12
CA GLN A 24 9.98 -1.47 25.80
C GLN A 24 10.39 -0.38 24.83
N ASP A 25 11.60 0.14 24.99
CA ASP A 25 12.13 1.18 24.11
C ASP A 25 12.61 0.62 22.78
N VAL A 26 11.71 0.71 21.79
CA VAL A 26 11.91 0.21 20.45
C VAL A 26 11.58 1.32 19.47
N CYS A 27 12.44 1.52 18.47
CA CYS A 27 12.21 2.46 17.39
C CYS A 27 11.78 1.72 16.14
N TYR A 28 10.78 2.26 15.44
CA TYR A 28 10.42 1.85 14.09
C TYR A 28 10.71 2.99 13.13
N MET A 29 11.27 2.67 11.98
CA MET A 29 11.64 3.63 10.96
C MET A 29 11.21 3.11 9.59
N GLN A 30 10.49 3.94 8.86
CA GLN A 30 10.09 3.61 7.49
C GLN A 30 11.31 3.63 6.57
N ARG A 31 11.35 2.67 5.64
CA ARG A 31 12.44 2.51 4.67
C ARG A 31 11.91 2.73 3.26
N TYR A 32 12.70 3.35 2.40
CA TYR A 32 12.43 3.51 0.97
C TYR A 32 13.68 3.15 0.17
N ALA A 33 13.53 2.74 -1.10
CA ALA A 33 14.68 2.60 -1.97
C ALA A 33 15.20 3.96 -2.45
N ILE A 34 16.49 4.02 -2.84
CA ILE A 34 16.99 5.15 -3.63
C ILE A 34 16.11 5.37 -4.85
N ARG A 35 15.83 6.63 -5.17
CA ARG A 35 14.96 7.06 -6.29
C ARG A 35 13.51 6.57 -6.21
N GLU A 36 13.09 5.95 -5.11
CA GLU A 36 11.68 5.63 -4.89
C GLU A 36 10.90 6.94 -4.73
N GLU A 37 9.78 7.06 -5.45
CA GLU A 37 8.93 8.23 -5.37
C GLU A 37 8.16 8.23 -4.04
N ILE A 38 8.34 9.30 -3.27
CA ILE A 38 7.59 9.57 -2.03
C ILE A 38 6.57 10.66 -2.35
N ARG A 39 5.30 10.28 -2.31
CA ARG A 39 4.16 11.17 -2.58
C ARG A 39 3.44 11.49 -1.28
N ILE A 40 3.26 12.79 -0.99
CA ILE A 40 2.53 13.27 0.18
C ILE A 40 1.40 14.16 -0.32
N GLN A 41 0.17 13.86 0.10
CA GLN A 41 -0.97 14.75 -0.09
C GLN A 41 -1.51 15.21 1.26
N PHE A 42 -1.89 16.47 1.33
CA PHE A 42 -2.45 17.04 2.54
C PHE A 42 -3.43 18.17 2.21
N ILE A 43 -4.39 18.36 3.10
CA ILE A 43 -5.29 19.51 3.08
C ILE A 43 -4.71 20.56 4.02
N GLY A 44 -4.60 21.79 3.53
CA GLY A 44 -4.14 22.94 4.30
C GLY A 44 -4.96 24.19 3.97
N ASP A 45 -4.80 25.22 4.80
CA ASP A 45 -5.35 26.54 4.50
C ASP A 45 -4.61 27.15 3.32
N SER A 46 -5.30 27.95 2.51
CA SER A 46 -4.66 28.62 1.37
C SER A 46 -3.47 29.48 1.83
N GLY A 47 -2.27 29.13 1.40
CA GLY A 47 -1.05 29.77 1.89
C GLY A 47 0.23 29.27 1.21
N GLY A 48 1.34 29.95 1.49
CA GLY A 48 2.66 29.54 1.04
C GLY A 48 3.22 28.44 1.94
N PHE A 49 3.29 27.22 1.42
CA PHE A 49 3.96 26.11 2.09
C PHE A 49 5.39 26.00 1.58
N VAL A 50 6.34 25.84 2.51
CA VAL A 50 7.72 25.49 2.20
C VAL A 50 7.93 24.04 2.63
N SER A 51 8.40 23.20 1.72
CA SER A 51 8.68 21.80 2.03
C SER A 51 10.13 21.44 1.72
N LYS A 52 10.74 20.63 2.57
CA LYS A 52 12.12 20.19 2.41
C LYS A 52 12.36 18.84 3.07
N TYR A 53 13.30 18.08 2.53
CA TYR A 53 13.90 16.96 3.27
C TYR A 53 15.29 17.36 3.76
N ILE A 54 15.66 16.83 4.93
CA ILE A 54 16.88 17.18 5.65
C ILE A 54 17.66 15.88 5.88
N SER A 55 18.91 15.84 5.44
CA SER A 55 19.80 14.71 5.70
C SER A 55 20.30 14.72 7.16
N LYS A 56 20.80 13.59 7.65
CA LYS A 56 21.46 13.54 8.97
C LYS A 56 22.66 14.49 9.10
N SER A 57 23.35 14.82 7.99
CA SER A 57 24.43 15.81 7.97
C SER A 57 23.94 17.26 8.06
N GLY A 58 22.63 17.49 7.94
CA GLY A 58 22.01 18.81 7.95
C GLY A 58 21.85 19.44 6.57
N ASP A 59 22.08 18.68 5.49
CA ASP A 59 21.86 19.17 4.13
C ASP A 59 20.36 19.24 3.86
N GLU A 60 19.91 20.41 3.42
CA GLU A 60 18.49 20.66 3.15
C GLU A 60 18.24 20.75 1.65
N VAL A 61 17.20 20.06 1.18
CA VAL A 61 16.75 20.14 -0.22
C VAL A 61 15.28 20.54 -0.24
N ILE A 62 15.01 21.68 -0.86
CA ILE A 62 13.66 22.21 -1.03
C ILE A 62 12.94 21.38 -2.09
N VAL A 63 11.71 20.98 -1.77
CA VAL A 63 10.82 20.24 -2.66
C VAL A 63 9.62 21.13 -3.00
N PRO A 64 9.19 21.20 -4.28
CA PRO A 64 8.03 21.98 -4.67
C PRO A 64 6.75 21.43 -4.04
N VAL A 65 5.86 22.35 -3.66
CA VAL A 65 4.50 22.06 -3.21
C VAL A 65 3.53 22.49 -4.31
N THR A 66 2.73 21.56 -4.81
CA THR A 66 1.78 21.78 -5.90
C THR A 66 0.36 21.80 -5.34
N ALA A 67 -0.45 22.79 -5.69
CA ALA A 67 -1.88 22.76 -5.39
C ALA A 67 -2.59 21.90 -6.44
N LEU A 68 -3.32 20.86 -6.03
CA LEU A 68 -4.03 19.96 -6.94
C LEU A 68 -5.50 20.32 -7.11
N TYR A 69 -6.15 20.85 -6.07
CA TYR A 69 -7.57 21.17 -6.14
C TYR A 69 -7.89 22.43 -5.35
N LEU A 70 -8.50 23.38 -6.06
CA LEU A 70 -8.91 24.68 -5.60
C LEU A 70 -10.44 24.79 -5.74
N GLU A 71 -11.22 23.95 -5.07
CA GLU A 71 -12.57 24.42 -4.74
C GLU A 71 -12.48 25.24 -3.46
N PRO A 72 -12.73 26.55 -3.54
CA PRO A 72 -12.90 27.34 -2.34
C PRO A 72 -14.20 26.86 -1.68
N ASP A 73 -14.09 25.89 -0.78
CA ASP A 73 -15.07 25.76 0.29
C ASP A 73 -15.14 27.11 1.03
N ILE A 74 -16.23 27.37 1.75
CA ILE A 74 -16.45 28.58 2.56
C ILE A 74 -15.30 28.81 3.56
N TYR A 75 -14.52 27.75 3.85
CA TYR A 75 -13.35 27.74 4.74
C TYR A 75 -11.97 27.84 4.06
N GLY A 76 -11.88 27.96 2.73
CA GLY A 76 -10.60 28.24 2.03
C GLY A 76 -9.52 27.15 2.12
N ARG A 77 -9.94 25.87 2.22
CA ARG A 77 -9.05 24.71 2.26
C ARG A 77 -8.66 24.26 0.85
N VAL A 78 -7.39 23.90 0.68
CA VAL A 78 -6.81 23.47 -0.60
C VAL A 78 -6.09 22.14 -0.40
N LEU A 79 -6.21 21.25 -1.39
CA LEU A 79 -5.45 19.99 -1.41
C LEU A 79 -4.13 20.23 -2.12
N TYR A 80 -3.05 19.92 -1.42
CA TYR A 80 -1.68 20.05 -1.90
C TYR A 80 -1.02 18.69 -2.08
N GLU A 81 -0.06 18.64 -2.99
CA GLU A 81 0.76 17.49 -3.31
C GLU A 81 2.25 17.86 -3.27
N ILE A 82 3.04 16.94 -2.74
CA ILE A 82 4.48 16.98 -2.73
C ILE A 82 4.99 15.65 -3.24
N VAL A 83 5.85 15.69 -4.24
CA VAL A 83 6.48 14.51 -4.83
C VAL A 83 7.98 14.72 -4.86
N PHE A 84 8.72 13.78 -4.30
CA PHE A 84 10.18 13.80 -4.34
C PHE A 84 10.74 12.38 -4.33
N SER A 85 12.02 12.29 -4.65
CA SER A 85 12.82 11.09 -4.45
C SER A 85 14.20 11.49 -3.96
N VAL A 86 14.90 10.56 -3.31
CA VAL A 86 16.24 10.80 -2.74
C VAL A 86 17.22 9.86 -3.41
N GLU A 87 18.35 10.40 -3.89
CA GLU A 87 19.31 9.64 -4.69
C GLU A 87 20.37 8.92 -3.85
N THR A 88 20.57 9.35 -2.61
CA THR A 88 21.62 8.84 -1.72
C THR A 88 21.03 8.06 -0.56
N ALA A 89 21.68 6.96 -0.20
CA ALA A 89 21.30 6.16 0.94
C ALA A 89 21.68 6.89 2.24
N GLY A 90 20.80 6.86 3.24
CA GLY A 90 21.00 7.58 4.49
C GLY A 90 19.73 7.80 5.29
N LEU A 91 19.90 8.53 6.40
CA LEU A 91 18.82 8.91 7.30
C LEU A 91 18.34 10.33 6.98
N TYR A 92 17.03 10.50 6.85
CA TYR A 92 16.41 11.76 6.48
C TYR A 92 15.18 12.05 7.36
N SER A 93 14.85 13.32 7.50
CA SER A 93 13.55 13.78 7.98
C SER A 93 12.92 14.70 6.94
N PHE A 94 11.59 14.81 6.96
CA PHE A 94 10.85 15.71 6.10
C PHE A 94 10.20 16.80 6.95
N MET A 95 10.23 18.03 6.45
CA MET A 95 9.70 19.20 7.12
C MET A 95 8.77 19.95 6.17
N LEU A 96 7.57 20.22 6.65
CA LEU A 96 6.58 21.06 6.00
C LEU A 96 6.31 22.27 6.89
N THR A 97 6.60 23.45 6.38
CA THR A 97 6.46 24.72 7.10
C THR A 97 5.36 25.57 6.47
N ASN A 98 4.45 26.02 7.32
CA ASN A 98 3.57 27.16 7.05
C ASN A 98 3.68 28.11 8.26
N GLU A 99 2.64 28.23 9.09
CA GLU A 99 2.72 28.95 10.38
C GLU A 99 3.38 28.12 11.48
N VAL A 100 3.27 26.80 11.40
CA VAL A 100 3.83 25.82 12.34
C VAL A 100 4.60 24.76 11.53
N ASP A 101 5.75 24.34 12.04
CA ASP A 101 6.54 23.27 11.44
C ASP A 101 5.94 21.90 11.76
N GLU A 102 5.55 21.19 10.71
CA GLU A 102 5.20 19.78 10.76
C GLU A 102 6.39 18.93 10.30
N VAL A 103 6.94 18.14 11.21
CA VAL A 103 8.14 17.32 10.96
C VAL A 103 7.75 15.84 10.98
N SER A 104 8.25 15.08 10.01
CA SER A 104 8.11 13.62 10.00
C SER A 104 9.01 12.97 11.05
N THR A 105 8.71 11.73 11.42
CA THR A 105 9.75 10.87 12.01
C THR A 105 10.88 10.66 11.01
N PHE A 106 12.07 10.32 11.49
CA PHE A 106 13.14 9.90 10.60
C PHE A 106 12.70 8.71 9.76
N PHE A 107 13.13 8.69 8.50
CA PHE A 107 13.02 7.59 7.57
C PHE A 107 14.38 7.31 6.94
N TYR A 108 14.57 6.10 6.42
CA TYR A 108 15.82 5.66 5.87
C TYR A 108 15.69 5.37 4.37
N ILE A 109 16.60 5.93 3.59
CA ILE A 109 16.78 5.60 2.19
C ILE A 109 17.83 4.51 2.11
N ALA A 110 17.46 3.35 1.58
CA ALA A 110 18.30 2.16 1.49
C ALA A 110 18.69 1.86 0.04
N GLN A 111 19.79 1.13 -0.12
CA GLN A 111 20.08 0.50 -1.40
C GLN A 111 19.08 -0.63 -1.66
N PRO A 112 18.74 -0.96 -2.92
CA PRO A 112 17.77 -2.00 -3.23
C PRO A 112 18.15 -3.38 -2.65
N GLU A 113 19.45 -3.68 -2.57
CA GLU A 113 19.99 -4.90 -1.98
C GLU A 113 19.70 -5.07 -0.48
N ASP A 114 19.54 -3.97 0.26
CA ASP A 114 19.22 -4.01 1.68
C ASP A 114 17.73 -4.26 1.94
N LEU A 115 16.87 -4.16 0.91
CA LEU A 115 15.41 -4.17 1.01
C LEU A 115 14.77 -5.54 0.77
N ALA A 116 15.57 -6.61 0.77
CA ALA A 116 15.12 -7.98 0.50
C ALA A 116 14.06 -8.51 1.49
N ASP A 117 13.94 -7.93 2.68
CA ASP A 117 12.95 -8.27 3.70
C ASP A 117 11.70 -7.37 3.69
N THR A 118 11.55 -6.56 2.63
CA THR A 118 10.45 -5.61 2.47
C THR A 118 9.66 -5.89 1.21
N ILE A 119 8.39 -5.51 1.24
CA ILE A 119 7.52 -5.44 0.08
C ILE A 119 7.21 -3.97 -0.26
N LEU A 120 6.98 -3.70 -1.53
CA LEU A 120 6.49 -2.41 -2.02
C LEU A 120 5.01 -2.51 -2.35
N LEU A 121 4.18 -1.76 -1.63
CA LEU A 121 2.79 -1.55 -2.01
C LEU A 121 2.69 -0.33 -2.93
N ASN A 122 2.22 -0.51 -4.16
CA ASN A 122 1.83 0.58 -5.05
C ASN A 122 0.31 0.60 -5.18
N TYR A 123 -0.35 1.68 -4.81
CA TYR A 123 -1.81 1.71 -4.79
C TYR A 123 -2.37 3.01 -5.37
N THR A 124 -3.56 2.89 -5.97
CA THR A 124 -4.36 4.00 -6.48
C THR A 124 -5.85 3.66 -6.39
N HIS A 125 -6.71 4.63 -6.71
CA HIS A 125 -8.15 4.46 -6.74
C HIS A 125 -8.77 4.96 -8.04
N ARG A 126 -9.83 4.29 -8.49
CA ARG A 126 -10.59 4.64 -9.71
C ARG A 126 -11.33 5.98 -9.60
N LYS A 127 -11.36 6.60 -8.41
CA LYS A 127 -12.03 7.87 -8.14
C LYS A 127 -11.27 8.66 -7.09
N ASN A 128 -11.39 9.98 -7.15
CA ASN A 128 -10.91 10.88 -6.11
C ASN A 128 -11.87 10.80 -4.91
N GLU A 129 -11.47 10.05 -3.88
CA GLU A 129 -12.25 9.81 -2.67
C GLU A 129 -11.31 9.85 -1.45
N TYR A 130 -11.90 9.85 -0.24
CA TYR A 130 -11.15 9.80 1.02
C TYR A 130 -10.15 10.96 1.20
N ASP A 131 -10.56 12.16 0.80
CA ASP A 131 -9.75 13.39 0.92
C ASP A 131 -8.39 13.28 0.20
N THR A 132 -8.36 12.52 -0.90
CA THR A 132 -7.13 12.20 -1.65
C THR A 132 -7.43 12.18 -3.15
N ILE A 133 -6.51 12.72 -3.95
CA ILE A 133 -6.60 12.73 -5.40
C ILE A 133 -5.75 11.59 -5.96
N PHE A 134 -6.43 10.64 -6.58
CA PHE A 134 -5.85 9.45 -7.21
C PHE A 134 -5.81 9.54 -8.72
N ILE A 135 -6.60 10.42 -9.32
CA ILE A 135 -6.66 10.65 -10.77
C ILE A 135 -6.54 12.15 -11.00
N ASP A 136 -5.55 12.53 -11.82
CA ASP A 136 -5.32 13.93 -12.20
C ASP A 136 -6.40 14.44 -13.18
N GLU A 137 -6.42 15.75 -13.45
CA GLU A 137 -7.35 16.38 -14.41
C GLU A 137 -7.23 15.80 -15.82
N ASP A 138 -6.01 15.37 -16.20
CA ASP A 138 -5.72 14.71 -17.48
C ASP A 138 -6.13 13.22 -17.51
N GLY A 139 -6.72 12.69 -16.44
CA GLY A 139 -7.12 11.28 -16.33
C GLY A 139 -5.95 10.32 -16.05
N VAL A 140 -4.81 10.84 -15.60
CA VAL A 140 -3.63 10.04 -15.26
C VAL A 140 -3.69 9.56 -13.81
N ASP A 141 -3.50 8.26 -13.59
CA ASP A 141 -3.48 7.67 -12.25
C ASP A 141 -2.24 8.11 -11.46
N LYS A 142 -2.47 8.71 -10.30
CA LYS A 142 -1.46 9.00 -9.28
C LYS A 142 -1.34 7.80 -8.34
N ARG A 143 -0.22 7.07 -8.45
CA ARG A 143 0.10 5.97 -7.53
C ARG A 143 0.86 6.47 -6.32
N PHE A 144 0.58 5.83 -5.19
CA PHE A 144 1.28 6.03 -3.93
C PHE A 144 2.09 4.79 -3.59
N ASN A 145 3.28 5.02 -3.03
CA ASN A 145 4.21 3.97 -2.66
C ASN A 145 4.27 3.84 -1.14
N PHE A 146 4.12 2.61 -0.63
CA PHE A 146 4.34 2.32 0.77
C PHE A 146 5.15 1.04 0.92
N ARG A 147 6.39 1.18 1.36
CA ARG A 147 7.27 0.06 1.65
C ARG A 147 7.23 -0.30 3.13
N VAL A 148 7.19 -1.59 3.39
CA VAL A 148 7.11 -2.14 4.75
C VAL A 148 7.79 -3.51 4.79
N GLU A 149 8.36 -3.87 5.95
CA GLU A 149 8.86 -5.22 6.20
C GLU A 149 7.72 -6.22 6.06
N GLY A 150 7.89 -7.25 5.24
CA GLY A 150 6.83 -8.19 4.98
C GLY A 150 7.12 -9.11 3.82
N GLY A 151 6.14 -9.93 3.48
CA GLY A 151 6.22 -10.85 2.35
C GLY A 151 5.23 -12.00 2.45
N PHE A 152 5.39 -12.93 1.52
CA PHE A 152 4.60 -14.14 1.42
C PHE A 152 5.46 -15.35 1.78
N TYR A 153 4.98 -16.16 2.73
CA TYR A 153 5.62 -17.44 3.00
C TYR A 153 5.09 -18.49 2.02
N PRO A 154 5.96 -19.32 1.40
CA PRO A 154 5.51 -20.36 0.49
C PRO A 154 4.51 -21.35 1.12
N GLY A 155 4.63 -21.60 2.43
CA GLY A 155 3.73 -22.49 3.18
C GLY A 155 2.39 -21.87 3.60
N ASP A 156 2.20 -20.57 3.40
CA ASP A 156 0.98 -19.84 3.74
C ASP A 156 0.04 -19.67 2.53
N ARG A 157 0.26 -20.46 1.47
CA ARG A 157 -0.57 -20.50 0.26
C ARG A 157 -1.59 -21.63 0.35
N VAL A 158 -2.85 -21.31 0.07
CA VAL A 158 -3.97 -22.26 0.10
C VAL A 158 -4.66 -22.26 -1.26
N GLN A 159 -4.82 -23.45 -1.82
CA GLN A 159 -5.57 -23.65 -3.07
C GLN A 159 -7.07 -23.65 -2.77
N ALA A 160 -7.81 -22.85 -3.52
CA ALA A 160 -9.26 -22.71 -3.39
C ALA A 160 -9.93 -22.84 -4.76
N VAL A 161 -11.24 -23.10 -4.73
CA VAL A 161 -12.07 -23.20 -5.94
C VAL A 161 -13.37 -22.48 -5.68
N GLU A 162 -13.73 -21.56 -6.57
CA GLU A 162 -15.07 -20.99 -6.63
C GLU A 162 -15.86 -21.74 -7.71
N ASN A 163 -16.98 -22.35 -7.33
CA ASN A 163 -17.78 -23.15 -8.24
C ASN A 163 -19.28 -22.79 -8.19
N GLU A 164 -19.87 -22.78 -9.38
CA GLU A 164 -21.31 -22.61 -9.56
C GLU A 164 -21.96 -23.98 -9.75
N ILE A 165 -22.91 -24.31 -8.87
CA ILE A 165 -23.64 -25.58 -8.88
C ILE A 165 -25.11 -25.31 -9.20
N PHE A 166 -25.61 -25.93 -10.28
CA PHE A 166 -27.02 -26.00 -10.60
C PHE A 166 -27.63 -27.30 -10.05
N ARG A 167 -28.90 -27.26 -9.62
CA ARG A 167 -29.66 -28.47 -9.26
C ARG A 167 -30.84 -28.62 -10.20
N ASP A 168 -31.02 -29.82 -10.74
CA ASP A 168 -32.15 -30.10 -11.62
C ASP A 168 -33.48 -30.31 -10.84
N GLN A 169 -34.57 -30.60 -11.55
CA GLN A 169 -35.89 -30.86 -10.95
C GLN A 169 -35.92 -32.13 -10.09
N ARG A 170 -34.92 -33.02 -10.24
CA ARG A 170 -34.72 -34.23 -9.42
C ARG A 170 -33.77 -33.97 -8.25
N PHE A 171 -33.34 -32.72 -8.08
CA PHE A 171 -32.42 -32.25 -7.06
C PHE A 171 -30.97 -32.76 -7.21
N GLU A 172 -30.61 -33.28 -8.39
CA GLU A 172 -29.26 -33.74 -8.73
C GLU A 172 -28.35 -32.53 -9.02
N PRO A 173 -27.18 -32.42 -8.35
CA PRO A 173 -26.26 -31.30 -8.55
C PRO A 173 -25.39 -31.48 -9.81
N PHE A 174 -25.24 -30.42 -10.59
CA PHE A 174 -24.36 -30.32 -11.75
C PHE A 174 -23.48 -29.08 -11.62
N GLN A 175 -22.17 -29.22 -11.80
CA GLN A 175 -21.24 -28.09 -11.82
C GLN A 175 -21.31 -27.40 -13.17
N THR A 176 -21.65 -26.12 -13.18
CA THR A 176 -21.79 -25.32 -14.41
C THR A 176 -20.49 -24.62 -14.76
N ALA A 177 -19.81 -24.08 -13.75
CA ALA A 177 -18.53 -23.41 -13.86
C ALA A 177 -17.72 -23.65 -12.59
N ALA A 178 -16.40 -23.65 -12.72
CA ALA A 178 -15.49 -23.58 -11.59
C ALA A 178 -14.20 -22.92 -12.01
N GLU A 179 -13.66 -22.07 -11.15
CA GLU A 179 -12.35 -21.45 -11.32
C GLU A 179 -11.53 -21.73 -10.06
N SER A 180 -10.32 -22.24 -10.26
CA SER A 180 -9.35 -22.38 -9.18
C SER A 180 -8.63 -21.05 -8.95
N TYR A 181 -8.32 -20.75 -7.70
CA TYR A 181 -7.52 -19.59 -7.33
C TYR A 181 -6.67 -19.90 -6.10
N GLU A 182 -5.62 -19.10 -5.89
CA GLU A 182 -4.73 -19.23 -4.73
C GLU A 182 -4.97 -18.09 -3.74
N ILE A 183 -5.17 -18.45 -2.47
CA ILE A 183 -5.20 -17.51 -1.35
C ILE A 183 -3.81 -17.51 -0.72
N SER A 184 -3.19 -16.34 -0.66
CA SER A 184 -1.89 -16.12 -0.02
C SER A 184 -2.05 -15.31 1.27
N ALA A 185 -1.38 -15.70 2.35
CA ALA A 185 -1.33 -14.85 3.55
C ALA A 185 -0.20 -13.81 3.44
N LEU A 186 -0.58 -12.55 3.25
CA LEU A 186 0.33 -11.41 3.33
C LEU A 186 0.76 -11.21 4.79
N THR A 187 2.06 -11.36 5.08
CA THR A 187 2.61 -11.12 6.42
C THR A 187 3.39 -9.80 6.47
N ILE A 188 3.08 -8.94 7.43
CA ILE A 188 3.70 -7.62 7.64
C ILE A 188 4.38 -7.58 9.01
N GLY A 189 5.60 -7.03 9.07
CA GLY A 189 6.41 -6.84 10.28
C GLY A 189 7.45 -7.93 10.56
N THR A 190 7.46 -9.03 9.82
CA THR A 190 8.45 -10.12 9.94
C THR A 190 8.74 -10.54 11.40
N LYS A 191 9.99 -10.53 11.86
CA LYS A 191 10.38 -10.91 13.24
C LYS A 191 10.41 -9.73 14.22
N ARG A 192 10.51 -8.50 13.71
CA ARG A 192 10.67 -7.29 14.53
C ARG A 192 9.35 -6.58 14.80
N GLY A 193 8.33 -6.90 14.01
CA GLY A 193 7.03 -6.26 14.04
C GLY A 193 7.05 -4.86 13.44
N VAL A 194 5.85 -4.32 13.27
CA VAL A 194 5.57 -2.95 12.87
C VAL A 194 4.62 -2.29 13.88
N PRO A 195 4.60 -0.96 13.99
CA PRO A 195 3.67 -0.26 14.85
C PRO A 195 2.20 -0.48 14.43
N GLN A 196 1.27 -0.32 15.37
CA GLN A 196 -0.17 -0.45 15.10
C GLN A 196 -0.66 0.40 13.91
N TRP A 197 -0.09 1.60 13.75
CA TRP A 197 -0.51 2.50 12.67
C TRP A 197 -0.20 1.94 11.27
N VAL A 198 0.80 1.07 11.14
CA VAL A 198 1.14 0.40 9.88
C VAL A 198 0.02 -0.55 9.49
N GLY A 199 -0.43 -1.40 10.42
CA GLY A 199 -1.58 -2.28 10.20
C GLY A 199 -2.85 -1.50 9.83
N ASN A 200 -3.09 -0.36 10.49
CA ASN A 200 -4.20 0.53 10.14
C ASN A 200 -4.06 1.10 8.72
N LYS A 201 -2.83 1.47 8.30
CA LYS A 201 -2.56 1.96 6.94
C LYS A 201 -2.80 0.87 5.91
N ILE A 202 -2.28 -0.34 6.13
CA ILE A 202 -2.52 -1.50 5.26
C ILE A 202 -4.02 -1.74 5.12
N ASN A 203 -4.76 -1.74 6.23
CA ASN A 203 -6.21 -1.91 6.18
C ASN A 203 -6.91 -0.83 5.34
N SER A 204 -6.42 0.42 5.38
CA SER A 204 -6.90 1.52 4.54
C SER A 204 -6.53 1.34 3.07
N ILE A 205 -5.30 0.93 2.76
CA ILE A 205 -4.83 0.68 1.38
C ILE A 205 -5.71 -0.36 0.71
N PHE A 206 -6.02 -1.46 1.40
CA PHE A 206 -6.87 -2.55 0.89
C PHE A 206 -8.36 -2.23 0.79
N LYS A 207 -8.76 -0.96 0.92
CA LYS A 207 -10.08 -0.47 0.52
C LYS A 207 -10.07 0.14 -0.88
N LEU A 208 -8.89 0.41 -1.42
CA LEU A 208 -8.72 0.99 -2.74
C LEU A 208 -8.93 -0.06 -3.82
N SER A 209 -8.99 0.39 -5.07
CA SER A 209 -9.44 -0.42 -6.20
C SER A 209 -8.31 -1.06 -7.00
N ASP A 210 -7.10 -0.54 -6.87
CA ASP A 210 -5.92 -1.05 -7.58
C ASP A 210 -4.73 -0.99 -6.62
N ILE A 211 -4.20 -2.18 -6.33
CA ILE A 211 -3.11 -2.39 -5.38
C ILE A 211 -2.17 -3.39 -6.03
N LEU A 212 -0.90 -3.04 -6.08
CA LEU A 212 0.19 -3.90 -6.51
C LEU A 212 1.09 -4.16 -5.31
N ILE A 213 1.49 -5.42 -5.12
CA ILE A 213 2.57 -5.78 -4.20
C ILE A 213 3.73 -6.27 -5.04
N ASP A 214 4.86 -5.57 -4.95
CA ASP A 214 6.05 -5.80 -5.78
C ASP A 214 5.72 -5.90 -7.28
N GLY A 215 4.76 -5.09 -7.73
CA GLY A 215 4.29 -5.04 -9.12
C GLY A 215 3.19 -6.05 -9.49
N ILE A 216 2.78 -6.93 -8.58
CA ILE A 216 1.73 -7.94 -8.82
C ILE A 216 0.40 -7.44 -8.28
N GLU A 217 -0.63 -7.41 -9.14
CA GLU A 217 -2.00 -7.06 -8.73
C GLU A 217 -2.45 -7.94 -7.57
N THR A 218 -2.94 -7.31 -6.51
CA THR A 218 -3.30 -8.02 -5.28
C THR A 218 -4.60 -7.46 -4.73
N THR A 219 -5.56 -8.34 -4.49
CA THR A 219 -6.85 -7.98 -3.90
C THR A 219 -7.02 -8.61 -2.52
N ARG A 220 -7.84 -8.00 -1.67
CA ARG A 220 -8.23 -8.62 -0.41
C ARG A 220 -9.15 -9.81 -0.71
N ASN A 221 -8.88 -10.96 -0.08
CA ASN A 221 -9.79 -12.09 -0.13
C ASN A 221 -11.04 -11.77 0.71
N GLU A 222 -12.19 -11.66 0.04
CA GLU A 222 -13.50 -11.37 0.64
C GLU A 222 -13.46 -10.26 1.74
N SER A 223 -13.89 -10.61 2.96
CA SER A 223 -13.93 -9.73 4.14
C SER A 223 -12.73 -9.96 5.07
N ALA A 224 -11.60 -10.44 4.56
CA ALA A 224 -10.42 -10.75 5.37
C ALA A 224 -9.97 -9.54 6.20
N ILE A 225 -9.89 -9.74 7.51
CA ILE A 225 -9.48 -8.73 8.49
C ILE A 225 -7.98 -8.93 8.76
N PRO A 226 -7.16 -7.87 8.80
CA PRO A 226 -5.78 -7.99 9.26
C PRO A 226 -5.72 -8.53 10.69
N GLU A 227 -5.22 -9.75 10.84
CA GLU A 227 -5.01 -10.42 12.12
C GLU A 227 -3.77 -9.85 12.79
N LEU A 228 -3.92 -9.40 14.04
CA LEU A 228 -2.83 -8.86 14.85
C LEU A 228 -2.22 -9.96 15.72
N ILE A 229 -0.91 -10.18 15.54
CA ILE A 229 -0.12 -11.15 16.28
C ILE A 229 0.86 -10.40 17.19
N LYS A 230 0.78 -10.66 18.49
CA LYS A 230 1.69 -10.08 19.49
C LYS A 230 3.01 -10.86 19.52
N LEU A 231 4.13 -10.15 19.49
CA LEU A 231 5.47 -10.75 19.56
C LEU A 231 5.94 -11.04 20.99
N GLY A 232 5.43 -10.30 21.98
CA GLY A 232 5.78 -10.51 23.38
C GLY A 232 5.04 -9.55 24.33
N THR A 233 5.18 -9.78 25.62
CA THR A 233 4.63 -8.88 26.65
C THR A 233 5.43 -7.58 26.70
N TYR A 234 4.74 -6.42 26.73
CA TYR A 234 5.34 -5.07 26.73
C TYR A 234 6.18 -4.73 25.49
N TYR A 235 6.09 -5.53 24.42
CA TYR A 235 6.71 -5.22 23.13
C TYR A 235 5.71 -4.45 22.26
N PRO A 236 6.01 -3.20 21.85
CA PRO A 236 5.02 -2.31 21.23
C PRO A 236 4.81 -2.52 19.72
N LEU A 237 5.48 -3.52 19.12
CA LEU A 237 5.38 -3.84 17.69
C LEU A 237 4.66 -5.17 17.48
N TYR A 238 3.99 -5.28 16.34
CA TYR A 238 3.09 -6.38 16.02
C TYR A 238 3.39 -6.96 14.64
N VAL A 239 3.01 -8.22 14.43
CA VAL A 239 2.95 -8.82 13.10
C VAL A 239 1.50 -8.80 12.65
N PHE A 240 1.26 -8.40 11.41
CA PHE A 240 -0.07 -8.46 10.81
C PHE A 240 -0.11 -9.54 9.74
N LYS A 241 -1.17 -10.35 9.72
CA LYS A 241 -1.44 -11.30 8.63
C LYS A 241 -2.79 -10.98 7.98
N MET A 242 -2.88 -11.06 6.66
CA MET A 242 -4.13 -10.87 5.93
C MET A 242 -4.15 -11.76 4.69
N ASN A 243 -5.27 -12.43 4.47
CA ASN A 243 -5.47 -13.21 3.26
C ASN A 243 -5.73 -12.28 2.07
N VAL A 244 -4.99 -12.53 1.01
CA VAL A 244 -5.05 -11.81 -0.25
C VAL A 244 -5.06 -12.80 -1.41
N GLU A 245 -5.53 -12.34 -2.55
CA GLU A 245 -5.51 -13.06 -3.80
C GLU A 245 -4.58 -12.33 -4.78
N GLN A 246 -3.80 -13.11 -5.53
CA GLN A 246 -2.99 -12.63 -6.64
C GLN A 246 -3.43 -13.39 -7.89
N PRO A 247 -3.36 -12.77 -9.08
CA PRO A 247 -3.69 -13.45 -10.31
C PRO A 247 -2.76 -14.65 -10.51
N ASP A 248 -3.32 -15.74 -11.05
CA ASP A 248 -2.52 -16.91 -11.40
C ASP A 248 -1.34 -16.53 -12.30
N GLU A 249 -0.19 -17.18 -12.06
CA GLU A 249 1.04 -16.94 -12.82
C GLU A 249 0.81 -17.07 -14.34
N ASP A 250 -0.06 -17.98 -14.78
CA ASP A 250 -0.42 -18.17 -16.20
C ASP A 250 -1.10 -16.94 -16.83
N ARG A 251 -1.81 -16.13 -16.04
CA ARG A 251 -2.42 -14.87 -16.49
C ARG A 251 -1.36 -13.78 -16.68
N ILE A 252 -0.34 -13.74 -15.82
CA ILE A 252 0.78 -12.77 -15.84
C ILE A 252 1.59 -12.90 -17.15
N TYR A 253 1.73 -14.12 -17.68
CA TYR A 253 2.46 -14.37 -18.94
C TYR A 253 1.60 -14.31 -20.22
N SER A 254 0.28 -14.13 -20.12
CA SER A 254 -0.66 -14.24 -21.24
C SER A 254 -0.77 -13.02 -22.18
N GLY A 255 0.11 -12.01 -22.02
CA GLY A 255 0.23 -10.86 -22.94
C GLY A 255 0.50 -11.24 -24.40
N THR A 256 0.76 -12.51 -24.70
CA THR A 256 0.78 -13.07 -26.05
C THR A 256 -0.15 -14.28 -26.12
N SER A 257 -1.41 -14.01 -26.46
CA SER A 257 -2.48 -15.01 -26.65
C SER A 257 -2.04 -16.12 -27.63
N ASN A 258 -1.71 -17.29 -27.10
CA ASN A 258 -1.82 -18.57 -27.79
C ASN A 258 -2.56 -19.56 -26.88
N ARG A 259 -3.85 -19.29 -26.63
CA ARG A 259 -4.76 -20.33 -26.14
C ARG A 259 -5.12 -21.22 -27.32
N ILE A 260 -4.52 -22.41 -27.37
CA ILE A 260 -4.83 -23.44 -28.36
C ILE A 260 -6.29 -23.88 -28.15
N HIS A 261 -7.19 -23.48 -29.04
CA HIS A 261 -8.48 -24.15 -29.23
C HIS A 261 -8.31 -25.21 -30.33
N ILE A 262 -8.07 -26.46 -29.94
CA ILE A 262 -8.25 -27.58 -30.87
C ILE A 262 -9.64 -28.15 -30.61
N ASN A 263 -10.59 -27.75 -31.46
CA ASN A 263 -11.85 -28.49 -31.63
C ASN A 263 -11.53 -29.80 -32.36
N ALA A 264 -11.25 -30.86 -31.61
CA ALA A 264 -11.20 -32.21 -32.12
C ALA A 264 -12.27 -33.08 -31.44
N PHE A 265 -13.53 -32.88 -31.83
CA PHE A 265 -14.53 -33.95 -31.78
C PHE A 265 -14.93 -34.31 -33.21
N ASN A 266 -14.02 -35.00 -33.89
CA ASN A 266 -14.37 -35.85 -35.02
C ASN A 266 -14.50 -37.26 -34.45
N ASN A 267 -15.72 -37.70 -34.17
CA ASN A 267 -16.01 -39.13 -34.21
C ASN A 267 -17.41 -39.34 -34.80
N LYS A 268 -17.38 -39.89 -36.01
CA LYS A 268 -18.51 -40.42 -36.75
C LYS A 268 -19.20 -41.49 -35.91
N PHE A 269 -20.52 -41.40 -35.78
CA PHE A 269 -21.36 -42.58 -35.60
C PHE A 269 -22.06 -42.82 -36.93
N ASN A 270 -21.60 -43.85 -37.64
CA ASN A 270 -22.44 -44.61 -38.56
C ASN A 270 -23.42 -45.45 -37.75
#